data_AF-A0A9D6L462-F1
#
_entry.id   AF-A0A9D6L462-F1
#
_cell.length_a   1.000
_cell.length_b   1.000
_cell.length_c   1.000
_cell.angle_alpha   90.00
_cell.angle_beta   90.00
_cell.angle_gamma   90.00
#
_symmetry.space_group_name_H-M   'P 1'
#
loop_
_entity.id
_entity.type
_entity.pdbx_description
1 polymer ?
#
loop_
_entity_poly.entity_id
_entity_poly.type
_entity_poly.pdbx_seq_one_letter_code
_entity_poly.pdbx_strand_id
1 'polypeptide(L)'
;MVGRIIRFLLWLLIFWWATKLAKWLMGWLAGKARQARPQAEATLEGKSLRRDPVCGMFVSPEISFTLEQSGQVHHFCSAECRERFKSTLPRAANE
;
A
#
# COMPACT_ATOMS: atom_id res chain seq x y z
N MET A 1 21.77 22.13 -53.07
CA MET A 1 20.63 21.23 -52.71
C MET A 1 20.54 20.93 -51.20
N VAL A 2 21.66 20.71 -50.50
CA VAL A 2 21.71 20.27 -49.09
C VAL A 2 21.09 21.26 -48.08
N GLY A 3 21.26 22.57 -48.26
CA GLY A 3 20.72 23.58 -47.32
C GLY A 3 19.20 23.73 -47.28
N ARG A 4 18.48 23.27 -48.32
CA ARG A 4 17.01 23.22 -48.32
C ARG A 4 16.50 21.99 -47.55
N ILE A 5 17.18 20.86 -47.73
CA ILE A 5 16.88 19.60 -47.04
C ILE A 5 17.06 19.77 -45.52
N ILE A 6 18.13 20.43 -45.07
CA ILE A 6 18.35 20.69 -43.64
C ILE A 6 17.25 21.56 -43.04
N ARG A 7 16.80 22.60 -43.76
CA ARG A 7 15.68 23.45 -43.32
C ARG A 7 14.37 22.67 -43.21
N PHE A 8 14.10 21.75 -44.14
CA PHE A 8 12.95 20.85 -44.08
C PHE A 8 13.06 19.85 -42.93
N LEU A 9 14.23 19.24 -42.70
CA LEU A 9 14.45 18.31 -41.59
C LEU A 9 14.32 18.99 -40.22
N LEU A 10 14.82 20.22 -40.08
CA LEU A 10 14.66 21.02 -38.86
C LEU A 10 13.20 21.38 -38.62
N TRP A 11 12.45 21.78 -39.65
CA TRP A 11 11.01 22.03 -39.55
C TRP A 11 10.21 20.76 -39.20
N LEU A 12 10.57 19.61 -39.78
CA LEU A 12 9.95 18.32 -39.45
C LEU A 12 10.19 17.94 -37.99
N LEU A 13 11.40 18.13 -37.48
CA LEU A 13 11.77 17.80 -36.10
C LEU A 13 11.08 18.74 -35.09
N ILE A 14 10.98 20.04 -35.40
CA ILE A 14 10.24 21.03 -34.61
C ILE A 14 8.74 20.69 -34.58
N PHE A 15 8.15 20.36 -35.73
CA PHE A 15 6.75 19.94 -35.82
C PHE A 15 6.48 18.64 -35.04
N TRP A 16 7.42 17.70 -35.09
CA TRP A 16 7.37 16.45 -34.34
C TRP A 16 7.49 16.67 -32.82
N TRP A 17 8.31 17.62 -32.39
CA TRP A 17 8.40 18.05 -30.99
C TRP A 17 7.15 18.79 -30.51
N ALA A 18 6.61 19.70 -31.32
CA ALA A 18 5.40 20.46 -30.98
C ALA A 18 4.18 19.53 -30.81
N THR A 19 4.04 18.54 -31.69
CA THR A 19 2.96 17.54 -31.62
C THR A 19 3.11 16.61 -30.41
N LYS A 20 4.34 16.24 -30.03
CA LYS A 20 4.63 15.50 -28.78
C LYS A 20 4.30 16.32 -27.53
N LEU A 21 4.69 17.59 -27.51
CA LEU A 21 4.43 18.51 -26.40
C LEU A 21 2.93 18.76 -26.20
N ALA A 22 2.18 18.95 -27.28
CA ALA A 22 0.73 19.14 -27.22
C ALA A 22 0.01 17.90 -26.66
N LYS A 23 0.38 16.69 -27.11
CA LYS A 23 -0.19 15.44 -26.57
C LYS A 23 0.16 15.22 -25.09
N TRP A 24 1.37 15.59 -24.67
CA TRP A 24 1.80 15.51 -23.28
C TRP A 24 1.03 16.49 -22.39
N LEU A 25 0.85 17.74 -22.83
CA LEU A 25 0.09 18.77 -22.11
C LEU A 25 -1.38 18.37 -21.93
N MET A 26 -1.99 17.78 -22.96
CA MET A 26 -3.39 17.35 -22.95
C MET A 26 -3.63 16.17 -21.99
N GLY A 27 -2.67 15.25 -21.86
CA GLY A 27 -2.72 14.17 -20.87
C GLY A 27 -2.56 14.65 -19.42
N TRP A 28 -1.78 15.72 -19.20
CA TRP A 28 -1.54 16.29 -17.88
C TRP A 28 -2.78 17.02 -17.31
N LEU A 29 -3.53 17.73 -18.16
CA LEU A 29 -4.78 18.38 -17.75
C LEU A 29 -5.89 17.36 -17.45
N ALA A 30 -5.98 16.26 -18.19
CA ALA A 30 -6.95 15.19 -17.94
C ALA A 30 -6.64 14.35 -16.68
N GLY A 31 -5.35 14.19 -16.32
CA GLY A 31 -4.93 13.45 -15.13
C GLY A 31 -5.27 14.15 -13.81
N LYS A 32 -5.28 15.49 -13.79
CA LYS A 32 -5.50 16.29 -12.58
C LYS A 32 -6.95 16.20 -12.03
N ALA A 33 -7.91 15.86 -12.88
CA ALA A 33 -9.33 15.77 -12.51
C ALA A 33 -9.72 14.45 -11.82
N ARG A 34 -8.89 13.39 -11.91
CA ARG A 34 -9.16 12.10 -11.23
C ARG A 34 -8.55 11.98 -9.83
N GLN A 35 -7.71 12.93 -9.42
CA GLN A 35 -7.05 12.90 -8.11
C GLN A 35 -7.86 13.55 -6.97
N ALA A 36 -9.05 14.09 -7.26
CA ALA A 36 -9.92 14.71 -6.26
C ALA A 36 -11.14 13.82 -5.95
N ARG A 37 -10.94 12.74 -5.18
CA ARG A 37 -11.99 11.98 -4.48
C ARG A 37 -11.36 11.33 -3.22
N PRO A 38 -11.97 11.43 -2.02
CA PRO A 38 -11.45 12.22 -0.90
C PRO A 38 -10.67 11.39 0.13
N GLN A 39 -9.55 11.94 0.60
CA GLN A 39 -8.85 11.51 1.81
C GLN A 39 -9.59 12.05 3.04
N ALA A 40 -10.69 11.41 3.41
CA ALA A 40 -11.38 11.67 4.69
C ALA A 40 -11.42 10.40 5.59
N GLU A 41 -10.63 9.38 5.27
CA GLU A 41 -10.59 8.10 6.00
C GLU A 41 -9.16 7.66 6.37
N ALA A 42 -8.25 8.62 6.57
CA ALA A 42 -6.84 8.35 6.85
C ALA A 42 -6.43 8.69 8.30
N THR A 43 -7.30 8.41 9.28
CA THR A 43 -6.91 8.46 10.71
C THR A 43 -6.66 7.06 11.29
N LEU A 44 -6.36 6.08 10.44
CA LEU A 44 -5.84 4.76 10.80
C LEU A 44 -4.63 4.39 9.93
N GLU A 45 -3.93 5.36 9.34
CA GLU A 45 -2.73 5.09 8.54
C GLU A 45 -1.62 4.51 9.43
N GLY A 46 -1.32 3.23 9.22
CA GLY A 46 -0.03 2.62 9.52
C GLY A 46 0.02 1.61 10.66
N LYS A 47 -1.01 1.48 11.50
CA LYS A 47 -1.03 0.42 12.52
C LYS A 47 -1.65 -0.85 11.95
N SER A 48 -0.79 -1.81 11.61
CA SER A 48 -1.19 -3.16 11.25
C SER A 48 -1.86 -3.85 12.44
N LEU A 49 -3.17 -3.69 12.56
CA LEU A 49 -3.96 -4.37 13.58
C LEU A 49 -3.81 -5.88 13.39
N ARG A 50 -3.51 -6.59 14.48
CA ARG A 50 -3.41 -8.04 14.49
C ARG A 50 -4.72 -8.64 14.96
N ARG A 51 -5.13 -9.74 14.33
CA ARG A 51 -6.33 -10.48 14.72
C ARG A 51 -6.01 -11.42 15.90
N ASP A 52 -6.82 -11.35 16.94
CA ASP A 52 -6.81 -12.28 18.07
C ASP A 52 -7.34 -13.66 17.62
N PRO A 53 -6.60 -14.76 17.84
CA PRO A 53 -7.00 -16.10 17.40
C PRO A 53 -8.13 -16.74 18.24
N VAL A 54 -8.45 -16.19 19.42
CA VAL A 54 -9.50 -16.71 20.31
C VAL A 54 -10.84 -16.06 20.03
N CYS A 55 -10.88 -14.72 19.98
CA CYS A 55 -12.14 -13.98 19.80
C CYS A 55 -12.31 -13.36 18.41
N GLY A 56 -11.26 -13.33 17.58
CA GLY A 56 -11.31 -12.76 16.24
C GLY A 56 -11.24 -11.23 16.18
N MET A 57 -11.10 -10.55 17.32
CA MET A 57 -11.01 -9.08 17.41
C MET A 57 -9.67 -8.56 16.87
N PHE A 58 -9.69 -7.38 16.26
CA PHE A 58 -8.48 -6.69 15.81
C PHE A 58 -7.91 -5.83 16.93
N VAL A 59 -6.64 -6.06 17.29
CA VAL A 59 -5.92 -5.35 18.35
C VAL A 59 -4.66 -4.69 17.79
N SER A 60 -4.29 -3.54 18.32
CA SER A 60 -3.02 -2.90 17.99
C SER A 60 -1.85 -3.69 18.63
N PRO A 61 -0.81 -4.07 17.85
CA PRO A 61 0.30 -4.88 18.36
C PRO A 61 1.09 -4.20 19.49
N GLU A 62 1.03 -2.88 19.61
CA GLU A 62 1.69 -2.10 20.67
C GLU A 62 1.06 -2.25 22.06
N ILE A 63 -0.26 -2.47 22.13
CA ILE A 63 -1.01 -2.57 23.40
C ILE A 63 -1.59 -3.97 23.63
N SER A 64 -1.42 -4.87 22.65
CA SER A 64 -1.91 -6.25 22.73
C SER A 64 -1.12 -7.07 23.75
N PHE A 65 -1.76 -8.09 24.31
CA PHE A 65 -1.06 -9.11 25.06
C PHE A 65 -0.37 -10.06 24.09
N THR A 66 0.91 -10.34 24.29
CA THR A 66 1.65 -11.29 23.45
C THR A 66 1.85 -12.63 24.13
N LEU A 67 1.93 -13.69 23.33
CA LEU A 67 2.40 -15.01 23.75
C LEU A 67 3.26 -15.58 22.63
N GLU A 68 4.45 -16.05 22.98
CA GLU A 68 5.30 -16.78 22.06
C GLU A 68 5.02 -18.28 22.18
N GLN A 69 4.71 -18.93 21.06
CA GLN A 69 4.48 -20.37 20.98
C GLN A 69 5.05 -20.91 19.67
N SER A 70 5.87 -21.97 19.76
CA SER A 70 6.54 -22.57 18.59
C SER A 70 7.28 -21.56 17.70
N GLY A 71 7.90 -20.54 18.30
CA GLY A 71 8.61 -19.48 17.60
C GLY A 71 7.70 -18.44 16.91
N GLN A 72 6.39 -18.47 17.15
CA GLN A 72 5.44 -17.49 16.64
C GLN A 72 4.86 -16.65 17.77
N VAL A 73 4.87 -15.31 17.58
CA VAL A 73 4.25 -14.37 18.52
C VAL A 73 2.79 -14.16 18.14
N HIS A 74 1.88 -14.55 19.04
CA HIS A 74 0.45 -14.31 18.92
C HIS A 74 0.06 -13.07 19.73
N HIS A 75 -0.88 -12.29 19.19
CA HIS A 75 -1.40 -11.06 19.81
C HIS A 75 -2.85 -11.26 20.24
N PHE A 76 -3.19 -10.87 21.46
CA PHE A 76 -4.51 -11.03 22.06
C PHE A 76 -5.07 -9.69 22.53
N CYS A 77 -6.40 -9.56 22.50
CA CYS A 77 -7.10 -8.36 22.95
C CYS A 77 -7.14 -8.24 24.48
N SER A 78 -7.04 -9.35 25.20
CA SER A 78 -7.13 -9.40 26.67
C SER A 78 -6.27 -10.52 27.27
N ALA A 79 -5.96 -10.41 28.56
CA ALA A 79 -5.29 -11.46 29.32
C ALA A 79 -6.08 -12.76 29.33
N GLU A 80 -7.42 -12.69 29.38
CA GLU A 80 -8.29 -13.86 29.37
C GLU A 80 -8.22 -14.60 28.02
N CYS A 81 -8.20 -13.89 26.89
CA CYS A 81 -8.00 -14.51 25.58
C CYS A 81 -6.65 -15.24 25.50
N ARG A 82 -5.58 -14.63 26.04
CA ARG A 82 -4.26 -15.28 26.13
C ARG A 82 -4.30 -16.56 26.98
N GLU A 83 -4.99 -16.55 28.11
CA GLU A 83 -5.10 -17.72 29.00
C GLU A 83 -5.95 -18.83 28.38
N ARG A 84 -7.08 -18.49 27.75
CA ARG A 84 -7.87 -19.46 26.98
C ARG A 84 -7.04 -20.09 25.88
N PHE A 85 -6.26 -19.30 25.14
CA PHE A 85 -5.35 -19.81 24.12
C PHE A 85 -4.35 -20.80 24.72
N LYS A 86 -3.71 -20.47 25.85
CA LYS A 86 -2.79 -21.39 26.57
C LYS A 86 -3.45 -22.71 26.97
N SER A 87 -4.70 -22.67 27.42
CA SER A 87 -5.44 -23.88 27.82
C SER A 87 -5.90 -24.72 26.62
N THR A 88 -6.13 -24.10 25.46
CA THR A 88 -6.52 -24.80 24.22
C THR A 88 -5.31 -25.36 23.48
N LEU A 89 -4.10 -24.86 23.71
CA LEU A 89 -2.91 -25.41 23.09
C LEU A 89 -2.79 -26.90 23.43
N PRO A 90 -2.80 -27.80 22.43
CA PRO A 90 -2.45 -29.18 22.67
C PRO A 90 -1.03 -29.17 23.20
N ARG A 91 -0.86 -29.64 24.45
CA ARG A 91 0.44 -29.86 25.11
C ARG A 91 1.35 -30.46 24.06
N ALA A 92 2.40 -29.73 23.66
CA ALA A 92 3.36 -30.14 22.64
C ALA A 92 3.65 -31.63 22.76
N ALA A 93 2.94 -32.40 21.94
CA ALA A 93 3.06 -33.83 21.84
C ALA A 93 3.79 -34.03 20.53
N ASN A 94 5.01 -34.55 20.67
CA ASN A 94 5.92 -35.00 19.61
C ASN A 94 6.62 -33.81 18.92
N GLU A 95 7.95 -33.66 18.95
CA GLU A 95 9.06 -34.59 19.20
C GLU A 95 10.32 -33.76 19.50
#